data_AF-A0A357CIR2-F1
#
_entry.id   AF-A0A357CIR2-F1
#
_cell.length_a   1.000
_cell.length_b   1.000
_cell.length_c   1.000
_cell.angle_alpha   90.00
_cell.angle_beta   90.00
_cell.angle_gamma   90.00
#
_symmetry.space_group_name_H-M   'P 1'
#
loop_
_entity.id
_entity.type
_entity.pdbx_description
1 polymer ?
#
loop_
_entity_poly.entity_id
_entity_poly.type
_entity_poly.pdbx_seq_one_letter_code
_entity_poly.pdbx_strand_id
1 'polypeptide(L)'
;MHHLAVGASARDDGKADYALASKWYQEAASYGLADSQFNLGILSEHGLGVPTNLAEAYKWFALAAKNGDQEAAKRRELVKLELAPTGLAAAEEAVKAWKAKDADPAANEVQESADWADAAAAPNASLVTRTPALLNKLGYDVGAPDGQMGEKTRQAIKSFERRNGLEETGQVTIELVTKLERLTS
;
A
#
# COMPACT_ATOMS: atom_id res chain seq x y z
N MET A 1 2.88 -22.43 -1.32
CA MET A 1 1.72 -23.33 -1.16
C MET A 1 0.46 -22.47 -1.19
N HIS A 2 -0.31 -22.64 -2.26
CA HIS A 2 -1.60 -22.03 -2.55
C HIS A 2 -2.68 -22.56 -1.57
N HIS A 3 -3.73 -21.75 -1.32
CA HIS A 3 -5.12 -22.10 -0.95
C HIS A 3 -5.70 -21.81 0.46
N LEU A 4 -6.86 -21.14 0.41
CA LEU A 4 -7.99 -20.99 1.36
C LEU A 4 -7.96 -19.83 2.38
N ALA A 5 -8.64 -18.74 2.03
CA ALA A 5 -9.78 -18.24 2.81
C ALA A 5 -10.55 -17.15 2.01
N VAL A 6 -11.55 -17.59 1.25
CA VAL A 6 -12.72 -16.75 0.96
C VAL A 6 -13.42 -16.49 2.29
N GLY A 7 -13.59 -15.21 2.66
CA GLY A 7 -14.44 -14.83 3.80
C GLY A 7 -13.88 -13.72 4.68
N ALA A 8 -13.84 -12.49 4.17
CA ALA A 8 -13.97 -11.29 5.00
C ALA A 8 -14.56 -10.17 4.15
N SER A 9 -15.79 -10.39 3.71
CA SER A 9 -16.77 -9.32 3.58
C SER A 9 -16.69 -8.42 4.82
N ALA A 10 -16.42 -7.13 4.60
CA ALA A 10 -16.53 -6.05 5.57
C ALA A 10 -15.81 -6.27 6.92
N ARG A 11 -14.52 -5.88 6.99
CA ARG A 11 -14.00 -5.35 8.27
C ARG A 11 -14.43 -3.88 8.35
N ASP A 12 -15.68 -3.74 8.76
CA ASP A 12 -16.37 -2.48 8.99
C ASP A 12 -15.90 -1.87 10.32
N ASP A 13 -14.63 -1.44 10.39
CA ASP A 13 -14.11 -0.69 11.53
C ASP A 13 -13.18 0.49 11.18
N GLY A 14 -12.98 0.82 9.89
CA GLY A 14 -12.17 1.98 9.50
C GLY A 14 -10.71 1.91 9.95
N LYS A 15 -10.27 0.77 10.50
CA LYS A 15 -8.87 0.44 10.68
C LYS A 15 -8.33 0.08 9.30
N ALA A 16 -7.78 1.07 8.61
CA ALA A 16 -6.82 0.80 7.55
C ALA A 16 -5.86 -0.29 8.04
N ASP A 17 -5.45 -1.22 7.18
CA ASP A 17 -4.68 -2.41 7.56
C ASP A 17 -3.24 -2.03 7.96
N TYR A 18 -3.11 -1.33 9.09
CA TYR A 18 -1.87 -0.80 9.63
C TYR A 18 -0.92 -1.94 10.00
N ALA A 19 -1.44 -3.15 10.26
CA ALA A 19 -0.64 -4.34 10.52
C ALA A 19 0.01 -4.86 9.24
N LEU A 20 -0.66 -4.74 8.10
CA LEU A 20 -0.03 -5.02 6.80
C LEU A 20 0.94 -3.88 6.40
N ALA A 21 0.54 -2.63 6.60
CA ALA A 21 1.38 -1.47 6.29
C ALA A 21 2.69 -1.45 7.10
N SER A 22 2.64 -1.83 8.39
CA SER A 22 3.83 -1.91 9.24
C SER A 22 4.87 -2.89 8.70
N LYS A 23 4.43 -4.02 8.12
CA LYS A 23 5.35 -4.98 7.48
C LYS A 23 6.05 -4.39 6.26
N TRP A 24 5.31 -3.66 5.42
CA TRP A 24 5.88 -3.01 4.24
C TRP A 24 6.87 -1.90 4.63
N TYR A 25 6.50 -1.07 5.60
CA TYR A 25 7.40 -0.03 6.07
C TYR A 25 8.62 -0.61 6.78
N GLN A 26 8.51 -1.74 7.50
CA GLN A 26 9.65 -2.45 8.10
C GLN A 26 10.67 -2.86 7.05
N GLU A 27 10.23 -3.44 5.94
CA GLU A 27 11.13 -3.85 4.88
C GLU A 27 11.82 -2.64 4.24
N ALA A 28 11.05 -1.62 3.83
CA ALA A 28 11.59 -0.41 3.23
C ALA A 28 12.53 0.38 4.18
N ALA A 29 12.14 0.52 5.45
CA ALA A 29 12.96 1.16 6.48
C ALA A 29 14.29 0.42 6.71
N SER A 30 14.33 -0.89 6.49
CA SER A 30 15.55 -1.70 6.61
C SER A 30 16.62 -1.33 5.57
N TYR A 31 16.23 -0.78 4.42
CA TYR A 31 17.13 -0.22 3.40
C TYR A 31 17.46 1.26 3.61
N GLY A 32 16.96 1.88 4.68
CA GLY A 32 17.28 3.28 5.00
C GLY A 32 16.33 4.32 4.40
N LEU A 33 15.18 3.92 3.86
CA LEU A 33 14.20 4.86 3.33
C LEU A 33 13.61 5.72 4.47
N ALA A 34 13.93 7.01 4.47
CA ALA A 34 13.56 7.94 5.53
C ALA A 34 12.04 8.02 5.76
N ASP A 35 11.23 8.08 4.69
CA ASP A 35 9.76 8.14 4.80
C ASP A 35 9.17 6.89 5.47
N SER A 36 9.74 5.71 5.16
CA SER A 36 9.29 4.46 5.77
C SER A 36 9.73 4.36 7.24
N GLN A 37 10.93 4.85 7.56
CA GLN A 37 11.38 4.99 8.95
C GLN A 37 10.46 5.95 9.71
N PHE A 38 10.12 7.11 9.15
CA PHE A 38 9.18 8.04 9.77
C PHE A 38 7.82 7.39 10.04
N ASN A 39 7.25 6.70 9.05
CA ASN A 39 5.96 6.04 9.19
C ASN A 39 5.98 4.92 10.24
N LEU A 40 7.05 4.13 10.34
CA LEU A 40 7.21 3.18 11.45
C LEU A 40 7.26 3.88 12.80
N GLY A 41 7.94 5.02 12.87
CA GLY A 41 7.95 5.86 14.06
C GLY A 41 6.53 6.19 14.53
N ILE A 42 5.67 6.64 13.60
CA ILE A 42 4.26 6.95 13.88
C ILE A 42 3.48 5.72 14.32
N LEU A 43 3.62 4.59 13.61
CA LEU A 43 2.90 3.36 13.94
C LEU A 43 3.27 2.85 15.34
N SER A 44 4.56 2.86 15.69
CA SER A 44 5.05 2.48 17.00
C SER A 44 4.69 3.48 18.10
N GLU A 45 4.64 4.79 17.80
CA GLU A 45 4.24 5.83 18.75
C GLU A 45 2.74 5.69 19.11
N HIS A 46 1.88 5.49 18.11
CA HIS A 46 0.42 5.48 18.28
C HIS A 46 -0.17 4.07 18.49
N GLY A 47 0.62 3.01 18.36
CA GLY A 47 0.12 1.63 18.47
C GLY A 47 -0.80 1.21 17.31
N LEU A 48 -0.52 1.69 16.11
CA LEU A 48 -1.34 1.44 14.92
C LEU A 48 -0.85 0.19 14.19
N GLY A 49 -1.57 -0.93 14.33
CA GLY A 49 -1.19 -2.20 13.70
C GLY A 49 0.03 -2.89 14.32
N VAL A 50 0.71 -2.23 15.26
CA VAL A 50 1.77 -2.75 16.13
C VAL A 50 1.50 -2.28 17.57
N PRO A 51 1.97 -2.97 18.61
CA PRO A 51 1.90 -2.44 19.98
C PRO A 51 2.66 -1.11 20.12
N THR A 52 2.16 -0.21 20.97
CA THR A 52 2.87 1.03 21.28
C THR A 52 4.26 0.73 21.86
N ASN A 53 5.28 1.34 21.28
CA ASN A 53 6.67 1.21 21.70
C ASN A 53 7.44 2.50 21.41
N LEU A 54 7.52 3.37 22.42
CA LEU A 54 8.19 4.66 22.30
C LEU A 54 9.71 4.53 22.04
N ALA A 55 10.36 3.47 22.53
CA ALA A 55 11.77 3.25 22.28
C ALA A 55 12.03 2.93 20.80
N GLU A 56 11.14 2.14 20.20
CA GLU A 56 11.18 1.84 18.76
C GLU A 56 10.79 3.06 17.92
N ALA A 57 9.78 3.83 18.35
CA ALA A 57 9.42 5.08 17.70
C ALA A 57 10.60 6.07 17.67
N TYR A 58 11.25 6.28 18.81
CA TYR A 58 12.45 7.13 18.92
C TYR A 58 13.55 6.67 17.97
N LYS A 59 13.83 5.36 17.93
CA LYS A 59 14.85 4.80 17.03
C LYS A 59 14.55 5.16 15.58
N TRP A 60 13.32 4.92 15.12
CA TRP A 60 12.96 5.16 13.73
C TRP A 60 12.96 6.65 13.37
N PHE A 61 12.44 7.52 14.25
CA PHE A 61 12.53 8.97 14.05
C PHE A 61 13.98 9.47 14.05
N ALA A 62 14.86 8.94 14.90
CA ALA A 62 16.26 9.32 14.93
C ALA A 62 16.99 8.93 13.63
N LEU A 63 16.66 7.79 13.03
CA LEU A 63 17.21 7.35 11.75
C LEU A 63 16.71 8.20 10.58
N ALA A 64 15.41 8.49 10.52
CA ALA A 64 14.85 9.38 9.51
C ALA A 64 15.42 10.81 9.61
N ALA A 65 15.56 11.34 10.84
CA ALA A 65 16.15 12.65 11.10
C ALA A 65 17.62 12.73 10.65
N LYS A 66 18.39 11.64 10.79
CA LYS A 66 19.78 11.57 10.31
C LYS A 66 19.88 11.74 8.79
N ASN A 67 18.83 11.37 8.06
CA ASN A 67 18.71 11.54 6.62
C ASN A 67 18.09 12.90 6.21
N GLY A 68 17.86 13.82 7.16
CA GLY A 68 17.44 15.20 6.89
C GLY A 68 15.97 15.49 7.15
N ASP A 69 15.17 14.49 7.54
CA ASP A 69 13.75 14.69 7.87
C ASP A 69 13.59 15.54 9.14
N GLN A 70 13.15 16.79 8.95
CA GLN A 70 12.97 17.76 10.03
C GLN A 70 11.77 17.43 10.92
N GLU A 71 10.74 16.78 10.37
CA GLU A 71 9.57 16.39 11.16
C GLU A 71 9.89 15.19 12.03
N ALA A 72 10.65 14.23 11.50
CA ALA A 72 11.22 13.15 12.30
C ALA A 72 12.08 13.69 13.45
N ALA A 73 12.89 14.72 13.23
CA ALA A 73 13.71 15.33 14.28
C ALA A 73 12.86 15.91 15.41
N LYS A 74 11.75 16.60 15.09
CA LYS A 74 10.81 17.12 16.11
C LYS A 74 10.13 15.99 16.86
N ARG A 75 9.61 14.98 16.16
CA ARG A 75 8.94 13.83 16.79
C ARG A 75 9.88 13.03 17.69
N ARG A 76 11.13 12.85 17.28
CA ARG A 76 12.17 12.26 18.13
C ARG A 76 12.28 12.99 19.47
N GLU A 77 12.33 14.32 19.47
CA GLU A 77 12.40 15.09 20.71
C GLU A 77 11.14 14.97 21.56
N LEU A 78 9.95 14.93 20.95
CA LEU A 78 8.71 14.70 21.70
C LEU A 78 8.73 13.33 22.40
N VAL A 79 9.03 12.26 21.66
CA VAL A 79 9.10 10.90 22.20
C VAL A 79 10.19 10.76 23.27
N LYS A 80 11.31 11.50 23.13
CA LYS A 80 12.40 11.52 24.13
C LYS A 80 11.94 12.03 25.50
N LEU A 81 11.03 13.00 25.53
CA LEU A 81 10.51 13.55 26.78
C LEU A 81 9.60 12.56 27.51
N GLU A 82 8.98 11.63 26.79
CA GLU A 82 8.08 10.61 27.33
C GLU A 82 8.80 9.32 27.74
N LEU A 83 10.02 9.10 27.22
CA LEU A 83 10.82 7.92 27.50
C LEU A 83 11.47 7.97 28.89
N ALA A 84 11.40 6.86 29.62
CA ALA A 84 12.23 6.64 30.79
C ALA A 84 13.73 6.62 30.39
N PRO A 85 14.66 7.07 31.27
CA PRO A 85 16.09 7.14 30.94
C PRO A 85 16.69 5.80 30.46
N THR A 86 16.22 4.68 31.02
CA THR A 86 16.63 3.33 30.63
C THR A 86 16.14 2.97 29.22
N GLY A 87 14.92 3.36 28.87
CA GLY A 87 14.35 3.16 27.53
C GLY A 87 15.04 4.02 26.48
N LEU A 88 15.37 5.27 26.82
CA LEU A 88 16.12 6.17 25.95
C LEU A 88 17.53 5.62 25.66
N ALA A 89 18.26 5.18 26.68
CA ALA A 89 19.58 4.60 26.50
C ALA A 89 19.55 3.37 25.57
N ALA A 90 18.57 2.47 25.78
CA ALA A 90 18.38 1.32 24.90
C ALA A 90 18.07 1.73 23.45
N ALA A 91 17.24 2.75 23.25
CA ALA A 91 16.89 3.26 21.93
C ALA A 91 18.09 3.91 21.23
N GLU A 92 18.89 4.71 21.93
CA GLU A 92 20.11 5.32 21.40
C GLU A 92 21.15 4.27 21.00
N GLU A 93 21.33 3.22 21.81
CA GLU A 93 22.19 2.09 21.44
C GLU A 93 21.65 1.35 20.21
N ALA A 94 20.33 1.17 20.11
CA ALA A 94 19.71 0.56 18.93
C ALA A 94 19.91 1.40 17.66
N VAL A 95 19.93 2.74 17.77
CA VAL A 95 20.24 3.64 16.64
C VAL A 95 21.71 3.51 16.23
N LYS A 96 22.64 3.45 17.19
CA LYS A 96 24.08 3.30 16.90
C LYS A 96 24.41 1.95 16.27
N ALA A 97 23.73 0.89 16.73
CA ALA A 97 23.90 -0.46 16.21
C ALA A 97 23.21 -0.65 14.84
N TRP A 98 22.26 0.22 14.49
CA TRP A 98 21.50 0.08 13.26
C TRP A 98 22.36 0.40 12.03
N LYS A 99 22.27 -0.48 11.04
CA LYS A 99 22.87 -0.32 9.72
C LYS A 99 21.81 -0.66 8.68
N ALA A 100 21.72 0.17 7.64
CA ALA A 100 20.90 -0.14 6.49
C ALA A 100 21.40 -1.44 5.85
N LYS A 101 20.49 -2.27 5.37
CA LYS A 101 20.83 -3.31 4.40
C LYS A 101 21.35 -2.62 3.14
N ASP A 102 22.37 -3.21 2.51
CA ASP A 102 22.80 -2.77 1.20
C ASP A 102 21.60 -2.88 0.25
N ALA A 103 21.26 -1.76 -0.38
CA ALA A 103 20.32 -1.79 -1.48
C ALA A 103 21.03 -2.54 -2.61
N ASP A 104 20.56 -3.74 -2.93
CA ASP A 104 21.01 -4.41 -4.14
C ASP A 104 20.63 -3.50 -5.33
N PRO A 105 21.59 -3.00 -6.13
CA PRO A 105 21.25 -2.23 -7.32
C PRO A 105 20.41 -3.03 -8.32
N ALA A 106 20.41 -4.37 -8.25
CA ALA A 106 19.49 -5.24 -8.98
C ALA A 106 18.09 -5.35 -8.34
N ALA A 107 17.89 -4.90 -7.10
CA ALA A 107 16.56 -4.70 -6.53
C ALA A 107 15.92 -3.36 -6.96
N ASN A 108 16.73 -2.46 -7.55
CA ASN A 108 16.26 -1.29 -8.32
C ASN A 108 16.24 -1.55 -9.84
N GLU A 109 16.79 -2.68 -10.32
CA GLU A 109 16.24 -3.26 -11.53
C GLU A 109 14.84 -3.73 -11.15
N VAL A 110 13.84 -3.19 -11.83
CA VAL A 110 12.54 -3.83 -11.89
C VAL A 110 12.80 -5.18 -12.55
N GLN A 111 13.11 -6.21 -11.75
CA GLN A 111 12.83 -7.55 -12.16
C GLN A 111 11.31 -7.58 -12.15
N GLU A 112 10.74 -7.31 -13.33
CA GLU A 112 9.32 -7.42 -13.65
C GLU A 112 8.91 -8.87 -13.41
N SER A 113 8.84 -9.31 -12.16
CA SER A 113 7.98 -10.42 -11.83
C SER A 113 6.57 -9.88 -12.03
N ALA A 114 5.86 -10.50 -12.97
CA ALA A 114 4.53 -10.16 -13.42
C ALA A 114 3.45 -10.10 -12.30
N ASP A 115 3.84 -10.33 -11.05
CA ASP A 115 2.98 -10.38 -9.88
C ASP A 115 2.84 -9.03 -9.14
N TRP A 116 3.68 -8.02 -9.42
CA TRP A 116 3.62 -6.72 -8.71
C TRP A 116 2.96 -5.57 -9.50
N ALA A 117 2.92 -5.65 -10.83
CA ALA A 117 2.23 -4.65 -11.65
C ALA A 117 0.71 -4.63 -11.39
N ASP A 118 0.14 -5.73 -10.90
CA ASP A 118 -1.30 -5.85 -10.61
C ASP A 118 -1.73 -5.18 -9.29
N ALA A 119 -0.82 -4.86 -8.36
CA ALA A 119 -1.19 -4.34 -7.03
C ALA A 119 -1.33 -2.81 -6.98
N ALA A 120 -0.54 -2.07 -7.77
CA ALA A 120 -0.72 -0.63 -7.95
C ALA A 120 -1.77 -0.29 -9.03
N ALA A 121 -2.09 -1.27 -9.90
CA ALA A 121 -3.17 -1.22 -10.86
C ALA A 121 -4.47 -1.86 -10.34
N ALA A 122 -4.49 -2.37 -9.10
CA ALA A 122 -5.69 -2.96 -8.52
C ALA A 122 -6.77 -1.87 -8.42
N PRO A 123 -7.85 -1.96 -9.22
CA PRO A 123 -8.94 -1.02 -9.12
C PRO A 123 -9.45 -0.99 -7.68
N ASN A 124 -9.56 0.20 -7.10
CA ASN A 124 -10.24 0.35 -5.82
C ASN A 124 -11.61 -0.38 -5.92
N ALA A 125 -12.07 -1.02 -4.84
CA ALA A 125 -13.27 -1.85 -4.89
C ALA A 125 -14.51 -1.10 -5.43
N SER A 126 -14.52 0.24 -5.33
CA SER A 126 -15.52 1.11 -5.94
C SER A 126 -15.48 1.21 -7.49
N LEU A 127 -14.33 1.06 -8.13
CA LEU A 127 -14.21 1.06 -9.60
C LEU A 127 -14.69 -0.29 -10.18
N VAL A 128 -14.33 -1.39 -9.53
CA VAL A 128 -14.77 -2.75 -9.94
C VAL A 128 -16.28 -2.89 -9.91
N THR A 129 -16.93 -2.30 -8.91
CA THR A 129 -18.39 -2.36 -8.75
C THR A 129 -19.14 -1.45 -9.73
N ARG A 130 -18.53 -0.35 -10.19
CA ARG A 130 -19.17 0.60 -11.12
C ARG A 130 -18.99 0.25 -12.59
N THR A 131 -17.87 -0.39 -12.94
CA THR A 131 -17.50 -0.67 -14.34
C THR A 131 -18.53 -1.52 -15.11
N PRO A 132 -19.10 -2.60 -14.54
CA PRO A 132 -20.13 -3.39 -15.22
C PRO A 132 -21.38 -2.56 -15.57
N ALA A 133 -21.78 -1.63 -14.69
CA ALA A 133 -22.93 -0.77 -14.93
C ALA A 133 -22.70 0.21 -16.09
N LEU A 134 -21.47 0.74 -16.22
CA LEU A 134 -21.08 1.63 -17.33
C LEU A 134 -21.02 0.87 -18.66
N LEU A 135 -20.45 -0.33 -18.67
CA LEU A 135 -20.38 -1.18 -19.87
C LEU A 135 -21.76 -1.62 -20.36
N ASN A 136 -22.67 -1.97 -19.44
CA ASN A 136 -24.05 -2.32 -19.79
C ASN A 136 -24.79 -1.14 -20.44
N LYS A 137 -24.57 0.10 -19.96
CA LYS A 137 -25.13 1.32 -20.60
C LYS A 137 -24.65 1.51 -22.04
N LEU A 138 -23.43 1.06 -22.35
CA LEU A 138 -22.86 1.10 -23.70
C LEU A 138 -23.23 -0.14 -24.55
N GLY A 139 -24.07 -1.04 -24.02
CA GLY A 139 -24.59 -2.21 -24.73
C GLY A 139 -23.70 -3.45 -24.72
N TYR A 140 -22.71 -3.53 -23.81
CA TYR A 140 -21.86 -4.71 -23.66
C TYR A 140 -22.47 -5.73 -22.68
N ASP A 141 -22.50 -7.02 -23.07
CA ASP A 141 -22.98 -8.12 -22.21
C ASP A 141 -21.95 -8.47 -21.13
N VAL A 142 -22.18 -7.98 -19.91
CA VAL A 142 -21.30 -8.21 -18.75
C VAL A 142 -21.68 -9.47 -17.95
N GLY A 143 -22.72 -10.21 -18.34
CA GLY A 143 -23.21 -11.38 -17.61
C GLY A 143 -24.05 -11.05 -16.37
N ALA A 144 -24.48 -12.08 -15.64
CA ALA A 144 -25.29 -11.92 -14.43
C ALA A 144 -24.45 -11.27 -13.31
N PRO A 145 -25.03 -10.36 -12.49
CA PRO A 145 -24.31 -9.71 -11.40
C PRO A 145 -24.10 -10.70 -10.24
N ASP A 146 -23.01 -11.47 -10.32
CA ASP A 146 -22.56 -12.42 -9.29
C ASP A 146 -21.63 -11.76 -8.25
N GLY A 147 -21.44 -10.44 -8.33
CA GLY A 147 -20.66 -9.66 -7.36
C GLY A 147 -19.14 -9.86 -7.46
N GLN A 148 -18.67 -10.54 -8.50
CA GLN A 148 -17.25 -10.70 -8.81
C GLN A 148 -16.97 -10.26 -10.26
N MET A 149 -15.72 -9.96 -10.59
CA MET A 149 -15.31 -9.74 -11.99
C MET A 149 -15.37 -11.07 -12.75
N GLY A 150 -16.56 -11.41 -13.24
CA GLY A 150 -16.79 -12.59 -14.07
C GLY A 150 -16.05 -12.49 -15.41
N GLU A 151 -15.79 -13.65 -16.01
CA GLU A 151 -15.08 -13.77 -17.30
C GLU A 151 -15.74 -12.92 -18.41
N LYS A 152 -17.07 -12.80 -18.39
CA LYS A 152 -17.83 -11.94 -19.31
C LYS A 152 -17.53 -10.45 -19.13
N THR A 153 -17.40 -9.98 -17.89
CA THR A 153 -17.02 -8.58 -17.63
C THR A 153 -15.61 -8.30 -18.15
N ARG A 154 -14.66 -9.21 -17.96
CA ARG A 154 -13.32 -9.08 -18.55
C ARG A 154 -13.35 -9.05 -20.09
N GLN A 155 -14.15 -9.91 -20.71
CA GLN A 155 -14.31 -9.91 -22.17
C GLN A 155 -14.98 -8.62 -22.69
N ALA A 156 -15.94 -8.08 -21.96
CA ALA A 156 -16.56 -6.79 -22.26
C ALA A 156 -15.54 -5.65 -22.17
N ILE A 157 -14.69 -5.66 -21.15
CA ILE A 157 -13.58 -4.70 -20.99
C ILE A 157 -12.62 -4.79 -22.18
N LYS A 158 -12.12 -5.99 -22.52
CA LYS A 158 -11.23 -6.18 -23.68
C LYS A 158 -11.85 -5.70 -24.98
N SER A 159 -13.15 -5.96 -25.17
CA SER A 159 -13.89 -5.51 -26.35
C SER A 159 -13.99 -3.98 -26.42
N PHE A 160 -14.14 -3.32 -25.28
CA PHE A 160 -14.15 -1.87 -25.18
C PHE A 160 -12.74 -1.28 -25.41
N GLU A 161 -11.71 -1.86 -24.79
CA GLU A 161 -10.31 -1.44 -24.93
C GLU A 161 -9.86 -1.50 -26.39
N ARG A 162 -10.08 -2.64 -27.06
CA ARG A 162 -9.80 -2.84 -28.48
C ARG A 162 -10.47 -1.78 -29.36
N ARG A 163 -11.75 -1.49 -29.10
CA ARG A 163 -12.52 -0.51 -29.88
C ARG A 163 -12.02 0.93 -29.67
N ASN A 164 -11.43 1.21 -28.51
CA ASN A 164 -10.98 2.55 -28.12
C ASN A 164 -9.46 2.75 -28.26
N GLY A 165 -8.75 1.78 -28.83
CA GLY A 165 -7.29 1.80 -29.01
C GLY A 165 -6.52 1.76 -27.69
N LEU A 166 -7.12 1.22 -26.63
CA LEU A 166 -6.46 0.99 -25.34
C LEU A 166 -5.79 -0.39 -25.34
N GLU A 167 -4.83 -0.57 -24.45
CA GLU A 167 -4.22 -1.88 -24.20
C GLU A 167 -5.28 -2.88 -23.72
N GLU A 168 -5.35 -4.06 -24.34
CA GLU A 168 -6.40 -5.07 -24.08
C GLU A 168 -6.14 -5.87 -22.80
N THR A 169 -6.02 -5.16 -21.68
CA THR A 169 -5.71 -5.74 -20.38
C THR A 169 -6.85 -6.62 -19.87
N GLY A 170 -8.10 -6.27 -20.19
CA GLY A 170 -9.30 -6.89 -19.59
C GLY A 170 -9.43 -6.62 -18.09
N GLN A 171 -8.63 -5.70 -17.56
CA GLN A 171 -8.63 -5.30 -16.17
C GLN A 171 -9.35 -3.95 -16.02
N VAL A 172 -9.93 -3.70 -14.84
CA VAL A 172 -10.49 -2.38 -14.57
C VAL A 172 -9.34 -1.45 -14.22
N THR A 173 -8.98 -0.57 -15.14
CA THR A 173 -7.97 0.47 -14.92
C THR A 173 -8.64 1.84 -14.70
N ILE A 174 -7.93 2.78 -14.09
CA ILE A 174 -8.42 4.16 -13.90
C ILE A 174 -8.69 4.82 -15.27
N GLU A 175 -7.84 4.55 -16.27
CA GLU A 175 -7.99 5.06 -17.63
C GLU A 175 -9.26 4.54 -18.31
N LEU A 176 -9.54 3.24 -18.19
CA LEU A 176 -10.76 2.62 -18.69
C LEU A 176 -12.01 3.29 -18.09
N VAL A 177 -12.08 3.42 -16.76
CA VAL A 177 -13.25 3.99 -16.09
C VAL A 177 -13.44 5.46 -16.47
N THR A 178 -12.36 6.23 -16.52
CA THR A 178 -12.41 7.64 -16.95
C THR A 178 -12.99 7.77 -18.37
N LYS A 179 -12.65 6.86 -19.27
CA LYS A 179 -13.14 6.88 -20.66
C LYS A 179 -14.59 6.40 -20.76
N LEU A 180 -14.98 5.39 -19.98
CA LEU A 180 -16.37 4.94 -19.87
C LEU A 180 -17.29 6.03 -19.33
N GLU A 181 -16.87 6.78 -18.30
CA GLU A 181 -17.64 7.89 -17.73
C GLU A 181 -17.88 9.01 -18.75
N ARG A 182 -16.87 9.38 -19.54
CA ARG A 182 -17.00 10.39 -20.60
C ARG A 182 -17.93 9.98 -21.74
N LEU A 183 -18.12 8.69 -21.98
CA LEU A 183 -18.99 8.16 -23.03
C LEU A 183 -20.42 7.87 -22.53
N THR A 184 -20.63 7.93 -21.22
CA THR A 184 -21.92 7.62 -20.57
C THR A 184 -22.53 8.84 -19.85
N SER A 185 -21.82 9.97 -19.79
CA SER A 185 -22.30 11.31 -19.40
C SER A 185 -23.11 11.96 -20.50
#